data_AF-A0A3S1C833-F1
#
_entry.id   AF-A0A3S1C833-F1
#
_cell.length_a   1.000
_cell.length_b   1.000
_cell.length_c   1.000
_cell.angle_alpha   90.00
_cell.angle_beta   90.00
_cell.angle_gamma   90.00
#
_symmetry.space_group_name_H-M   'P 1'
#
loop_
_entity.id
_entity.type
_entity.pdbx_description
1 polymer ?
#
loop_
_entity_poly.entity_id
_entity_poly.type
_entity_poly.pdbx_seq_one_letter_code
_entity_poly.pdbx_strand_id
1 'polypeptide(L)'
;MSNRNVRVTFFSGFNFTRRSLTFRRGVAVSNLGLFGFNNIISSFRLRNVVIPSQVTLVLFSGRNFTGNFRIFRGSQNISDLRAFNFNNVTSSFILVGFRITTSQIRTIQHTGIIPSGISKL
;
A
#
# COMPACT_ATOMS: atom_id res chain seq x y z
N MET A 1 -10.46 0.31 16.00
CA MET A 1 -10.30 0.51 14.55
C MET A 1 -10.05 -0.82 13.87
N SER A 2 -10.89 -1.20 12.90
CA SER A 2 -10.88 -2.55 12.31
C SER A 2 -9.87 -2.70 11.16
N ASN A 3 -8.57 -2.70 11.51
CA ASN A 3 -7.52 -3.12 10.58
C ASN A 3 -7.71 -4.56 10.06
N ARG A 4 -8.69 -5.32 10.57
CA ARG A 4 -9.00 -6.68 10.11
C ARG A 4 -9.78 -6.71 8.79
N ASN A 5 -10.48 -5.63 8.45
CA ASN A 5 -11.43 -5.62 7.32
C ASN A 5 -10.85 -5.07 6.02
N VAL A 6 -9.57 -4.67 6.02
CA VAL A 6 -8.89 -4.13 4.83
C VAL A 6 -8.13 -5.20 4.07
N ARG A 7 -8.18 -5.07 2.75
CA ARG A 7 -7.48 -5.95 1.81
C ARG A 7 -6.90 -5.12 0.67
N VAL A 8 -5.65 -5.40 0.34
CA VAL A 8 -5.05 -4.97 -0.92
C VAL A 8 -4.63 -6.18 -1.72
N THR A 9 -4.85 -6.13 -3.03
CA THR A 9 -4.29 -7.10 -3.98
C THR A 9 -3.50 -6.33 -5.02
N PHE A 10 -2.20 -6.56 -5.09
CA PHE A 10 -1.29 -6.01 -6.08
C PHE A 10 -1.16 -6.95 -7.27
N PHE A 11 -0.97 -6.38 -8.45
CA PHE A 11 -0.80 -7.10 -9.71
C PHE A 11 0.39 -6.54 -10.47
N SER A 12 1.12 -7.44 -11.12
CA SER A 12 2.29 -7.11 -11.94
C SER A 12 1.98 -6.72 -13.38
N GLY A 13 0.71 -6.89 -13.80
CA GLY A 13 0.20 -6.38 -15.06
C GLY A 13 -0.81 -5.28 -14.84
N PHE A 14 -1.11 -4.55 -15.92
CA PHE A 14 -2.25 -3.64 -15.98
C PHE A 14 -3.56 -4.40 -15.92
N ASN A 15 -4.65 -3.71 -15.61
CA ASN A 15 -6.01 -4.28 -15.58
C ASN A 15 -6.12 -5.55 -14.71
N PHE A 16 -5.36 -5.62 -13.61
CA PHE A 16 -5.40 -6.72 -12.64
C PHE A 16 -4.95 -8.08 -13.19
N THR A 17 -3.95 -8.07 -14.09
CA THR A 17 -3.44 -9.29 -14.74
C THR A 17 -2.08 -9.75 -14.19
N ARG A 18 -1.61 -10.91 -14.66
CA ARG A 18 -0.34 -11.55 -14.32
C ARG A 18 -0.24 -11.94 -12.84
N ARG A 19 0.98 -12.01 -12.31
CA ARG A 19 1.25 -12.38 -10.92
C ARG A 19 0.55 -11.40 -9.98
N SER A 20 -0.02 -11.93 -8.90
CA SER A 20 -0.69 -11.14 -7.86
C SER A 20 -0.17 -11.45 -6.46
N LEU A 21 -0.31 -10.49 -5.55
CA LEU A 21 0.04 -10.62 -4.14
C LEU A 21 -1.04 -9.95 -3.29
N THR A 22 -1.59 -10.68 -2.30
CA THR A 22 -2.70 -10.21 -1.48
C THR A 22 -2.30 -10.08 -0.02
N PHE A 23 -2.67 -8.95 0.61
CA PHE A 23 -2.60 -8.77 2.06
C PHE A 23 -3.99 -8.57 2.63
N ARG A 24 -4.32 -9.32 3.70
CA ARG A 24 -5.63 -9.34 4.36
C ARG A 24 -5.45 -8.92 5.82
N ARG A 25 -5.38 -7.61 6.02
CA ARG A 25 -5.32 -6.84 7.29
C ARG A 25 -4.48 -5.58 7.09
N GLY A 26 -4.55 -4.66 8.04
CA GLY A 26 -3.64 -3.53 8.15
C GLY A 26 -2.22 -4.04 8.38
N VAL A 27 -1.32 -3.67 7.48
CA VAL A 27 0.05 -4.17 7.43
C VAL A 27 0.95 -3.11 6.83
N ALA A 28 2.19 -3.07 7.28
CA ALA A 28 3.22 -2.23 6.71
C ALA A 28 4.39 -3.11 6.26
N VAL A 29 4.57 -3.22 4.95
CA VAL A 29 5.63 -4.05 4.36
C VAL A 29 6.79 -3.14 4.02
N SER A 30 7.89 -3.31 4.73
CA SER A 30 9.11 -2.52 4.59
C SER A 30 9.95 -2.89 3.37
N ASN A 31 9.80 -4.11 2.86
CA ASN A 31 10.50 -4.58 1.67
C ASN A 31 9.66 -5.58 0.87
N LEU A 32 9.11 -5.15 -0.26
CA LEU A 32 8.39 -6.01 -1.20
C LEU A 32 9.29 -7.03 -1.92
N GLY A 33 10.61 -6.84 -1.88
CA GLY A 33 11.60 -7.80 -2.38
C GLY A 33 11.52 -9.14 -1.66
N LEU A 34 11.12 -9.18 -0.39
CA LEU A 34 10.91 -10.41 0.38
C LEU A 34 9.79 -11.29 -0.22
N PHE A 35 8.89 -10.68 -0.99
CA PHE A 35 7.79 -11.37 -1.68
C PHE A 35 8.03 -11.48 -3.19
N GLY A 36 9.22 -11.09 -3.68
CA GLY A 36 9.54 -11.00 -5.11
C GLY A 36 8.63 -10.03 -5.86
N PHE A 37 8.16 -8.97 -5.20
CA PHE A 37 7.20 -7.98 -5.73
C PHE A 37 7.76 -6.55 -5.80
N ASN A 38 9.08 -6.41 -5.69
CA ASN A 38 9.78 -5.14 -5.74
C ASN A 38 9.74 -4.56 -7.16
N ASN A 39 9.33 -3.30 -7.32
CA ASN A 39 9.39 -2.56 -8.59
C ASN A 39 8.64 -3.22 -9.76
N ILE A 40 7.63 -4.05 -9.48
CA ILE A 40 6.84 -4.72 -10.54
C ILE A 40 5.34 -4.44 -10.44
N ILE A 41 4.87 -3.66 -9.47
CA ILE A 41 3.44 -3.39 -9.30
C ILE A 41 2.97 -2.42 -10.39
N SER A 42 1.95 -2.82 -11.14
CA SER A 42 1.34 -2.02 -12.21
C SER A 42 -0.14 -1.72 -11.99
N SER A 43 -0.85 -2.53 -11.21
CA SER A 43 -2.25 -2.28 -10.84
C SER A 43 -2.59 -2.86 -9.47
N PHE A 44 -3.67 -2.39 -8.84
CA PHE A 44 -4.10 -2.90 -7.54
C PHE A 44 -5.61 -2.77 -7.29
N ARG A 45 -6.12 -3.63 -6.41
CA ARG A 45 -7.48 -3.54 -5.85
C ARG A 45 -7.38 -3.29 -4.35
N LEU A 46 -7.95 -2.18 -3.90
CA LEU A 46 -7.99 -1.77 -2.50
C LEU A 46 -9.44 -1.83 -2.00
N ARG A 47 -9.67 -2.57 -0.91
CA ARG A 47 -11.01 -2.79 -0.37
C ARG A 47 -11.02 -2.73 1.14
N ASN A 48 -12.04 -2.12 1.71
CA ASN A 48 -12.49 -2.36 3.08
C ASN A 48 -13.89 -2.97 3.01
N VAL A 49 -14.04 -4.15 3.58
CA VAL A 49 -15.29 -4.93 3.49
C VAL A 49 -16.42 -4.32 4.32
N VAL A 50 -16.08 -3.58 5.38
CA VAL A 50 -17.08 -3.05 6.33
C VAL A 50 -17.30 -1.55 6.13
N ILE A 51 -16.22 -0.78 5.98
CA ILE A 51 -16.33 0.68 5.81
C ILE A 51 -15.50 1.09 4.59
N PRO A 52 -16.09 1.10 3.38
CA PRO A 52 -15.35 1.36 2.14
C PRO A 52 -14.60 2.70 2.12
N SER A 53 -15.10 3.70 2.83
CA SER A 53 -14.48 5.04 2.95
C SER A 53 -13.27 5.09 3.90
N GLN A 54 -13.09 4.08 4.76
CA GLN A 54 -12.04 4.03 5.77
C GLN A 54 -10.95 3.02 5.40
N VAL A 55 -10.16 3.36 4.40
CA VAL A 55 -8.92 2.66 4.07
C VAL A 55 -7.91 3.64 3.52
N THR A 56 -6.66 3.50 3.95
CA THR A 56 -5.53 4.24 3.39
C THR A 56 -4.47 3.23 2.97
N LEU A 57 -4.07 3.34 1.70
CA LEU A 57 -2.91 2.65 1.15
C LEU A 57 -1.88 3.72 0.79
N VAL A 58 -0.65 3.53 1.26
CA VAL A 58 0.49 4.39 0.91
C VAL A 58 1.52 3.52 0.23
N LEU A 59 1.88 3.85 -1.00
CA LEU A 59 2.94 3.20 -1.75
C LEU A 59 4.20 4.05 -1.66
N PHE A 60 5.36 3.41 -1.47
CA PHE A 60 6.67 4.06 -1.38
C PHE A 60 7.62 3.47 -2.43
N SER A 61 8.39 4.35 -3.06
CA SER A 61 9.36 3.96 -4.08
C SER A 61 10.62 3.35 -3.49
N GLY A 62 10.98 3.74 -2.27
CA GLY A 62 12.09 3.17 -1.51
C GLY A 62 11.65 2.04 -0.58
N ARG A 63 12.63 1.31 -0.04
CA ARG A 63 12.45 0.37 1.06
C ARG A 63 12.30 1.12 2.38
N ASN A 64 11.81 0.46 3.42
CA ASN A 64 11.63 1.05 4.75
C ASN A 64 10.82 2.36 4.74
N PHE A 65 9.82 2.47 3.85
CA PHE A 65 8.93 3.63 3.75
C PHE A 65 9.63 4.93 3.31
N THR A 66 10.72 4.81 2.56
CA THR A 66 11.50 5.96 2.06
C THR A 66 11.15 6.33 0.61
N GLY A 67 11.72 7.44 0.12
CA GLY A 67 11.56 7.91 -1.25
C GLY A 67 10.21 8.57 -1.53
N ASN A 68 9.88 8.71 -2.82
CA ASN A 68 8.59 9.24 -3.26
C ASN A 68 7.45 8.32 -2.81
N PHE A 69 6.31 8.92 -2.45
CA PHE A 69 5.13 8.18 -2.03
C PHE A 69 3.85 8.62 -2.73
N ARG A 70 2.88 7.71 -2.82
CA ARG A 70 1.51 7.96 -3.29
C ARG A 70 0.49 7.45 -2.28
N ILE A 71 -0.52 8.27 -2.01
CA ILE A 71 -1.58 7.97 -1.06
C ILE A 71 -2.86 7.68 -1.83
N PHE A 72 -3.47 6.54 -1.55
CA PHE A 72 -4.77 6.14 -2.05
C PHE A 72 -5.73 5.98 -0.88
N ARG A 73 -6.90 6.61 -0.97
CA ARG A 73 -7.89 6.65 0.11
C ARG A 73 -9.23 6.09 -0.36
N GLY A 74 -9.91 5.38 0.52
CA GLY A 74 -11.16 4.70 0.18
C GLY A 74 -10.94 3.48 -0.71
N SER A 75 -11.95 2.62 -0.76
CA SER A 75 -11.94 1.42 -1.59
C SER A 75 -11.99 1.82 -3.05
N GLN A 76 -10.98 1.40 -3.81
CA GLN A 76 -10.81 1.76 -5.20
C GLN A 76 -9.98 0.71 -5.93
N ASN A 77 -10.19 0.62 -7.25
CA ASN A 77 -9.39 -0.23 -8.11
C ASN A 77 -8.60 0.67 -9.06
N ILE A 78 -7.28 0.56 -9.03
CA ILE A 78 -6.40 1.26 -9.95
C ILE A 78 -5.89 0.25 -10.96
N SER A 79 -6.40 0.33 -12.19
CA SER A 79 -6.04 -0.56 -13.30
C SER A 79 -4.70 -0.23 -13.94
N ASP A 80 -4.21 1.01 -13.77
CA ASP A 80 -2.94 1.47 -14.33
C ASP A 80 -2.27 2.52 -13.42
N LEU A 81 -1.12 2.15 -12.84
CA LEU A 81 -0.31 3.03 -11.98
C LEU A 81 0.49 4.09 -12.76
N ARG A 82 0.57 4.01 -14.10
CA ARG A 82 1.20 5.04 -14.92
C ARG A 82 0.46 6.37 -14.81
N ALA A 83 -0.87 6.34 -14.66
CA ALA A 83 -1.69 7.53 -14.40
C ALA A 83 -1.27 8.30 -13.13
N PHE A 84 -0.50 7.66 -12.24
CA PHE A 84 0.01 8.24 -10.99
C PHE A 84 1.53 8.42 -10.99
N ASN A 85 2.22 8.18 -12.11
CA ASN A 85 3.68 8.13 -12.21
C ASN A 85 4.31 7.21 -11.14
N PHE A 86 3.66 6.07 -10.87
CA PHE A 86 4.07 5.14 -9.80
C PHE A 86 4.07 3.67 -10.25
N ASN A 87 4.13 3.44 -11.56
CA ASN A 87 4.24 2.12 -12.14
C ASN A 87 5.65 1.55 -11.92
N ASN A 88 5.77 0.30 -11.48
CA ASN A 88 7.05 -0.42 -11.37
C ASN A 88 8.11 0.26 -10.48
N VAL A 89 7.71 1.10 -9.54
CA VAL A 89 8.64 1.76 -8.60
C VAL A 89 8.40 1.38 -7.14
N THR A 90 7.27 0.74 -6.82
CA THR A 90 6.92 0.44 -5.43
C THR A 90 7.86 -0.60 -4.83
N SER A 91 8.53 -0.23 -3.73
CA SER A 91 9.43 -1.10 -2.96
C SER A 91 8.93 -1.36 -1.53
N SER A 92 8.09 -0.49 -0.98
CA SER A 92 7.44 -0.70 0.33
C SER A 92 6.04 -0.08 0.36
N PHE A 93 5.19 -0.48 1.30
CA PHE A 93 3.84 0.06 1.42
C PHE A 93 3.28 -0.02 2.83
N ILE A 94 2.28 0.82 3.11
CA ILE A 94 1.48 0.80 4.35
C ILE A 94 0.01 0.70 3.98
N LEU A 95 -0.69 -0.26 4.56
CA LEU A 95 -2.13 -0.45 4.44
C LEU A 95 -2.78 -0.35 5.82
N VAL A 96 -3.80 0.48 5.95
CA VAL A 96 -4.58 0.61 7.20
C VAL A 96 -6.07 0.83 6.94
N GLY A 97 -6.89 0.46 7.92
CA GLY A 97 -8.36 0.65 7.94
C GLY A 97 -8.80 1.98 8.55
N PHE A 98 -7.96 3.01 8.50
CA PHE A 98 -8.27 4.36 8.96
C PHE A 98 -7.54 5.38 8.10
N ARG A 99 -7.83 6.67 8.30
CA ARG A 99 -7.16 7.75 7.57
C ARG A 99 -5.81 8.08 8.21
N ILE A 100 -4.74 8.00 7.40
CA ILE A 100 -3.42 8.54 7.75
C ILE A 100 -3.23 9.87 7.03
N THR A 101 -2.76 10.87 7.76
CA THR A 101 -2.44 12.20 7.22
C THR A 101 -1.09 12.20 6.52
N THR A 102 -0.88 13.18 5.64
CA THR A 102 0.42 13.36 4.98
C THR A 102 1.54 13.66 5.99
N SER A 103 1.25 14.39 7.08
CA SER A 103 2.22 14.66 8.14
C SER A 103 2.65 13.37 8.85
N GLN A 104 1.71 12.50 9.20
CA GLN A 104 2.01 11.18 9.77
C GLN A 104 2.87 10.33 8.83
N ILE A 105 2.57 10.34 7.53
CA ILE A 105 3.40 9.62 6.54
C ILE A 105 4.83 10.15 6.54
N ARG A 106 5.01 11.47 6.52
CA ARG A 106 6.36 12.08 6.59
C ARG A 106 7.08 11.71 7.88
N THR A 107 6.40 11.70 9.03
CA THR A 107 6.97 11.20 10.28
C THR A 107 7.45 9.76 10.14
N ILE A 108 6.67 8.88 9.51
CA ILE A 108 7.09 7.49 9.24
C ILE A 108 8.32 7.45 8.31
N GLN A 109 8.40 8.30 7.29
CA GLN A 109 9.59 8.36 6.41
C GLN A 109 10.85 8.76 7.17
N HIS A 110 10.74 9.71 8.11
CA HIS A 110 11.88 10.20 8.89
C HIS A 110 12.29 9.25 10.02
N THR A 111 11.33 8.57 10.65
CA THR A 111 11.59 7.77 11.86
C THR A 111 11.65 6.27 11.59
N GLY A 112 11.03 5.79 10.51
CA GLY A 112 10.79 4.37 10.26
C GLY A 112 9.81 3.72 11.26
N ILE A 113 9.25 4.49 12.19
CA ILE A 113 8.34 4.03 13.24
C ILE A 113 6.92 4.01 12.68
N ILE A 114 6.28 2.86 12.77
CA ILE A 114 4.93 2.62 12.22
C ILE A 114 3.91 2.83 13.34
N PRO A 115 2.71 3.38 13.04
CA PRO A 115 1.66 3.52 14.05
C PRO A 115 1.33 2.19 14.73
N SER A 116 1.00 2.26 16.02
CA SER A 116 0.61 1.10 16.83
C SER A 116 -0.62 0.39 16.24
N GLY A 117 -0.68 -0.94 16.41
CA GLY A 117 -1.78 -1.76 15.88
C GLY A 117 -1.67 -2.14 14.40
N ILE A 118 -0.48 -1.98 13.81
CA ILE A 118 -0.13 -2.42 12.45
C ILE A 118 1.03 -3.42 12.55
N SER A 119 0.91 -4.57 11.87
CA SER A 119 2.02 -5.51 11.77
C SER A 119 3.04 -5.01 10.74
N LYS A 120 4.31 -4.89 11.16
CA LYS A 120 5.44 -4.67 10.24
C LYS A 120 5.90 -6.00 9.65
N LEU A 121 6.13 -6.04 8.34
CA LEU A 121 6.70 -7.17 7.60
C LEU A 121 7.93 -6.73 6.78
#